data_AF-A0A093G250-F1
#
_entry.id   AF-A0A093G250-F1
#
_cell.length_a   1.000
_cell.length_b   1.000
_cell.length_c   1.000
_cell.angle_alpha   90.00
_cell.angle_beta   90.00
_cell.angle_gamma   90.00
#
_symmetry.space_group_name_H-M   'P 1'
#
loop_
_entity.id
_entity.type
_entity.pdbx_description
1 polymer ?
#
loop_
_entity_poly.entity_id
_entity_poly.type
_entity_poly.pdbx_seq_one_letter_code
_entity_poly.pdbx_strand_id
1 'polypeptide(L)' 'CRDAEDKHKLITRTEAKEEYLLKDCDLDKREPVLRFIVKKNPHNSRWGDMKLYLKLQVQKLFVY' A
#
# COMPACT_ATOMS: atom_id res chain seq x y z
N CYS A 1 -21.36 4.30 3.24
CA CYS A 1 -20.81 4.49 1.89
C CYS A 1 -19.57 3.61 1.74
N ARG A 2 -19.69 2.47 1.07
CA ARG A 2 -18.59 1.55 0.80
C ARG A 2 -18.34 1.64 -0.71
N ASP A 3 -17.80 2.77 -1.14
CA ASP A 3 -17.57 3.02 -2.55
C ASP A 3 -16.51 2.03 -3.07
N ALA A 4 -16.94 1.18 -3.99
CA ALA A 4 -16.08 0.30 -4.78
C ALA A 4 -15.35 1.07 -5.91
N GLU A 5 -15.40 2.41 -5.89
CA GLU A 5 -14.64 3.25 -6.81
C GLU A 5 -13.13 3.13 -6.53
N ASP A 6 -12.34 3.12 -7.60
CA ASP A 6 -10.87 3.00 -7.61
C ASP A 6 -10.15 3.92 -6.60
N LYS A 7 -10.77 5.05 -6.23
CA LYS A 7 -10.27 6.02 -5.25
C LYS A 7 -10.04 5.45 -3.85
N HIS A 8 -10.84 4.48 -3.42
CA HIS A 8 -10.73 3.85 -2.10
C HIS A 8 -10.10 2.45 -2.14
N LYS A 9 -9.53 2.06 -3.29
CA LYS A 9 -8.87 0.77 -3.44
C LYS A 9 -7.65 0.69 -2.52
N LEU A 10 -7.52 -0.45 -1.85
CA LEU A 10 -6.32 -0.80 -1.09
C LEU A 10 -5.38 -1.62 -1.98
N ILE A 11 -4.08 -1.36 -1.88
CA ILE A 11 -3.03 -2.11 -2.56
C ILE A 11 -1.98 -2.62 -1.57
N THR A 12 -1.37 -3.74 -1.88
CA THR A 12 -0.32 -4.35 -1.06
C THR A 12 1.00 -3.59 -1.21
N ARG A 13 1.92 -3.83 -0.26
CA ARG A 13 3.30 -3.32 -0.37
C ARG A 13 3.98 -3.76 -1.68
N THR A 14 3.73 -4.98 -2.14
CA THR A 14 4.33 -5.51 -3.37
C THR A 14 3.77 -4.80 -4.60
N GLU A 15 2.45 -4.69 -4.72
CA GLU A 15 1.80 -3.95 -5.81
C GLU A 15 2.28 -2.49 -5.85
N ALA A 16 2.41 -1.82 -4.70
CA ALA A 16 2.92 -0.46 -4.64
C ALA A 16 4.36 -0.33 -5.21
N LYS A 17 5.22 -1.33 -5.00
CA LYS A 17 6.60 -1.32 -5.51
C LYS A 17 6.66 -1.64 -7.00
N GLU A 18 5.85 -2.59 -7.46
CA GLU A 18 5.83 -3.03 -8.86
C GLU A 18 5.14 -2.01 -9.78
N GLU A 19 3.97 -1.50 -9.38
CA GLU A 19 3.17 -0.58 -10.21
C GLU A 19 3.73 0.85 -10.22
N TYR A 20 4.29 1.31 -9.10
CA TYR A 20 4.78 2.69 -8.95
C TYR A 20 6.31 2.80 -8.83
N LEU A 21 7.03 1.68 -9.06
CA LEU A 21 8.50 1.61 -9.01
C LEU A 21 9.10 2.17 -7.69
N LEU A 22 8.34 2.07 -6.60
CA LEU A 22 8.74 2.57 -5.29
C LEU A 22 9.72 1.61 -4.62
N LYS A 23 10.62 2.16 -3.81
CA LYS A 23 11.52 1.38 -2.96
C LYS A 23 10.97 1.30 -1.55
N ASP A 24 11.50 0.37 -0.76
CA ASP A 24 11.10 0.23 0.64
C ASP A 24 11.33 1.53 1.45
N CYS A 25 12.34 2.33 1.10
CA CYS A 25 12.55 3.64 1.70
C CYS A 25 11.47 4.68 1.36
N ASP A 26 10.88 4.62 0.16
CA ASP A 26 9.79 5.53 -0.22
C ASP A 26 8.52 5.24 0.59
N LEU A 27 8.28 3.98 0.93
CA LEU A 27 7.10 3.57 1.68
C LEU A 27 7.25 3.78 3.19
N ASP A 28 8.44 3.54 3.74
CA ASP A 28 8.66 3.53 5.19
C ASP A 28 9.24 4.85 5.74
N LYS A 29 10.00 5.61 4.93
CA LYS A 29 10.78 6.77 5.42
C LYS A 29 10.35 8.11 4.84
N ARG A 30 9.72 8.12 3.67
CA ARG A 30 9.36 9.37 2.98
C ARG A 30 8.17 10.01 3.66
N GLU A 31 8.23 11.33 3.83
CA GLU A 31 7.10 12.11 4.31
C GLU A 31 6.19 12.52 3.14
N PRO A 32 4.86 12.51 3.31
CA PRO A 32 4.13 12.15 4.53
C PRO A 32 4.04 10.62 4.75
N VAL A 33 4.06 10.19 6.02
CA VAL A 33 3.93 8.77 6.39
C VAL A 33 2.63 8.18 5.82
N LEU A 34 2.77 7.09 5.05
CA LEU A 34 1.62 6.39 4.50
C LEU A 34 0.81 5.69 5.60
N ARG A 35 -0.52 5.82 5.53
CA ARG A 35 -1.42 5.04 6.38
C ARG A 35 -1.65 3.68 5.76
N PHE A 36 -1.74 2.65 6.59
CA PHE A 36 -2.00 1.29 6.15
C PHE A 36 -2.87 0.56 7.17
N ILE A 37 -3.57 -0.47 6.70
CA ILE A 37 -4.18 -1.47 7.56
C ILE A 37 -3.35 -2.76 7.52
N VAL A 38 -3.41 -3.51 8.60
CA VAL A 38 -2.71 -4.79 8.74
C VAL A 38 -3.73 -5.92 8.64
N LYS A 39 -3.46 -6.93 7.82
CA LYS A 39 -4.25 -8.16 7.72
C LYS A 39 -3.36 -9.39 7.78
N LYS A 40 -3.93 -10.53 8.21
CA LYS A 40 -3.25 -11.81 8.10
C LYS A 40 -2.92 -12.09 6.64
N ASN A 41 -1.73 -12.65 6.40
CA ASN A 41 -1.33 -12.99 5.05
C ASN A 41 -2.26 -14.08 4.49
N PRO A 42 -2.94 -13.83 3.35
CA PRO A 42 -3.95 -14.74 2.81
C PRO A 42 -3.34 -16.06 2.30
N HIS A 43 -2.05 -16.07 1.96
CA HIS A 43 -1.36 -17.28 1.49
C HIS A 43 -0.98 -18.21 2.64
N ASN A 44 -0.58 -17.65 3.79
CA ASN A 44 -0.25 -18.42 4.98
C ASN A 44 -0.34 -17.55 6.24
N SER A 45 -1.23 -17.92 7.16
CA SER A 45 -1.46 -17.17 8.40
C SER A 45 -0.25 -17.17 9.37
N ARG A 46 0.74 -18.04 9.17
CA ARG A 46 2.00 -18.07 9.93
C ARG A 46 3.04 -17.09 9.42
N TRP A 47 2.89 -16.57 8.20
CA TRP A 47 3.79 -15.56 7.66
C TRP A 47 3.53 -14.19 8.32
N GLY A 48 4.45 -13.25 8.09
CA GLY A 48 4.29 -11.87 8.54
C GLY A 48 3.00 -11.25 8.00
N ASP A 49 2.37 -10.39 8.81
CA ASP A 49 1.13 -9.73 8.41
C ASP A 49 1.34 -8.83 7.19
N MET A 50 0.30 -8.75 6.36
CA MET A 50 0.27 -7.97 5.14
C MET A 50 -0.16 -6.54 5.42
N LYS A 51 0.62 -5.57 4.96
CA LYS A 51 0.25 -4.16 4.95
C LYS A 51 -0.50 -3.80 3.67
N LEU A 52 -1.64 -3.16 3.83
CA LEU A 52 -2.49 -2.65 2.76
C LEU A 52 -2.58 -1.12 2.84
N TYR A 53 -2.15 -0.45 1.77
CA TYR A 53 -2.08 0.99 1.65
C TYR A 53 -3.23 1.50 0.79
N LEU A 54 -3.67 2.74 1.02
CA LEU A 54 -4.61 3.38 0.11
C LEU A 54 -3.91 3.73 -1.21
N LYS A 55 -4.43 3.25 -2.34
CA LYS A 55 -3.86 3.50 -3.69
C LYS A 55 -3.62 4.99 -3.93
N LEU A 56 -4.58 5.83 -3.54
CA LEU A 56 -4.49 7.29 -3.66
C LEU A 56 -3.29 7.89 -2.90
N GLN A 57 -2.89 7.33 -1.76
CA GLN A 57 -1.71 7.81 -1.01
C GLN A 57 -0.42 7.40 -1.72
N VAL A 58 -0.35 6.16 -2.22
CA VAL A 58 0.82 5.64 -2.94
C VAL A 58 1.04 6.42 -4.24
N GLN A 59 -0.03 6.66 -4.99
CA GLN A 59 0.02 7.45 -6.22
C GLN A 59 0.54 8.87 -6.00
N LYS A 60 0.33 9.48 -4.82
CA LYS A 60 0.89 10.81 -4.50
C LYS A 60 2.40 10.80 -4.24
N LEU A 61 2.98 9.67 -3.85
CA LEU A 61 4.44 9.53 -3.70
C LEU A 61 5.13 9.32 -5.05
N PHE A 62 4.39 8.78 -6.02
CA PHE A 62 4.83 8.68 -7.40
C PHE A 62 4.76 10.07 -8.05
N VAL A 63 5.88 10.78 -7.98
CA VAL A 63 6.09 12.07 -8.64
C VAL A 63 6.89 11.78 -9.90
N TYR A 64 6.31 12.09 -11.07
CA TYR A 64 7.06 12.19 -12.33
C TYR A 64 7.98 13.40 -12.31
#